data_AF-A0A4Y9QNT3-F1
#
_entry.id   AF-A0A4Y9QNT3-F1
#
_cell.length_a   1.000
_cell.length_b   1.000
_cell.length_c   1.000
_cell.angle_alpha   90.00
_cell.angle_beta   90.00
_cell.angle_gamma   90.00
#
_symmetry.space_group_name_H-M   'P 1'
#
loop_
_entity.id
_entity.type
_entity.pdbx_description
1 polymer ?
#
loop_
_entity_poly.entity_id
_entity_poly.type
_entity_poly.pdbx_seq_one_letter_code
_entity_poly.pdbx_strand_id
1 'polypeptide(L)'
;MVRKTARISQPQPRATLGKSAGQVGFPVTAHRAKPPLGRFCKAGVRGSIPLVSTHILHARCPSGDGAHNTRVVLPRRGASCLVASRPRVTVGRTRPARLARRRGGHHTARGRTVMPLIEIRISTGVGVADTQLAAFDAALYEAGIGDVNLLPLSSVIPPGADVVQKQPDLTGTEWGDRLYVVLAEQTATTVGQEAWAGIGWIQEPEGRRRGLFVEHHGASEAEVEDLIHASLGSMREYRPEVFGPVRSVLRGGRCTGRPVSALVAATYQSQPW
;
A
#
# COMPACT_ATOMS: atom_id res chain seq x y z
N MET A 1 -59.08 63.62 37.16
CA MET A 1 -58.03 64.65 37.09
C MET A 1 -57.46 64.67 35.66
N VAL A 2 -57.78 65.75 34.93
CA VAL A 2 -57.11 66.39 33.77
C VAL A 2 -56.43 65.56 32.65
N ARG A 3 -56.87 65.86 31.41
CA ARG A 3 -56.32 65.50 30.08
C ARG A 3 -55.02 66.26 29.73
N LYS A 4 -54.14 65.68 28.89
CA LYS A 4 -53.38 66.35 27.77
C LYS A 4 -52.44 65.35 27.06
N THR A 5 -52.66 64.95 25.80
CA THR A 5 -52.13 65.52 24.52
C THR A 5 -50.61 65.83 24.41
N ALA A 6 -49.94 65.01 23.58
CA ALA A 6 -49.20 65.36 22.34
C ALA A 6 -47.72 65.82 22.34
N ARG A 7 -47.03 65.33 21.28
CA ARG A 7 -45.89 65.85 20.47
C ARG A 7 -44.44 65.43 20.80
N ILE A 8 -43.91 64.60 19.88
CA ILE A 8 -42.78 64.82 18.95
C ILE A 8 -41.66 65.77 19.38
N SER A 9 -40.42 65.26 19.41
CA SER A 9 -39.22 65.94 18.89
C SER A 9 -37.98 65.02 18.85
N GLN A 10 -37.44 64.78 17.65
CA GLN A 10 -35.99 64.63 17.45
C GLN A 10 -35.41 66.02 17.15
N PRO A 11 -34.13 66.29 17.48
CA PRO A 11 -33.09 66.28 16.44
C PRO A 11 -31.68 65.79 16.89
N GLN A 12 -30.88 65.36 15.91
CA GLN A 12 -29.40 65.16 15.92
C GLN A 12 -28.64 66.52 15.82
N PRO A 13 -27.29 66.68 15.60
CA PRO A 13 -26.10 65.79 15.61
C PRO A 13 -24.79 66.38 16.26
N ARG A 14 -23.67 65.61 16.16
CA ARG A 14 -22.22 65.99 15.98
C ARG A 14 -21.33 66.50 17.14
N ALA A 15 -20.19 65.82 17.34
CA ALA A 15 -18.80 66.35 17.44
C ALA A 15 -17.80 65.16 17.55
N THR A 16 -17.03 64.79 16.51
CA THR A 16 -15.65 65.20 16.14
C THR A 16 -14.48 64.77 17.04
N LEU A 17 -13.64 63.91 16.46
CA LEU A 17 -12.17 63.78 16.46
C LEU A 17 -11.35 63.79 17.78
N GLY A 18 -10.50 62.77 17.90
CA GLY A 18 -9.24 62.79 18.65
C GLY A 18 -8.32 61.61 18.27
N LYS A 19 -7.17 61.89 17.67
CA LYS A 19 -6.08 60.95 17.31
C LYS A 19 -5.14 60.71 18.52
N SER A 20 -4.64 59.49 18.71
CA SER A 20 -3.23 59.14 18.99
C SER A 20 -3.08 57.60 18.95
N ALA A 21 -2.26 57.04 18.06
CA ALA A 21 -0.82 56.78 18.14
C ALA A 21 -0.44 55.59 19.06
N GLY A 22 -0.07 54.47 18.41
CA GLY A 22 1.08 53.65 18.80
C GLY A 22 0.87 52.57 19.87
N GLN A 23 0.57 51.34 19.44
CA GLN A 23 1.08 50.17 20.15
C GLN A 23 1.36 49.00 19.19
N VAL A 24 2.56 48.47 19.35
CA VAL A 24 3.26 47.52 18.50
C VAL A 24 2.69 46.12 18.75
N GLY A 25 2.00 45.55 17.76
CA GLY A 25 1.48 44.18 17.81
C GLY A 25 2.48 43.19 17.20
N PHE A 26 3.02 42.30 18.03
CA PHE A 26 3.85 41.18 17.60
C PHE A 26 3.07 40.23 16.68
N PRO A 27 3.67 39.70 15.59
CA PRO A 27 3.01 38.70 14.77
C PRO A 27 2.93 37.37 15.54
N VAL A 28 1.72 36.87 15.76
CA VAL A 28 1.48 35.48 16.21
C VAL A 28 1.83 34.57 15.04
N THR A 29 3.03 34.00 15.10
CA THR A 29 3.52 32.98 14.18
C THR A 29 2.57 31.78 14.22
N ALA A 30 1.97 31.46 13.07
CA ALA A 30 1.16 30.28 12.89
C ALA A 30 1.96 29.04 13.30
N HIS A 31 1.47 28.30 14.30
CA HIS A 31 2.03 27.00 14.63
C HIS A 31 1.78 26.04 13.45
N ARG A 32 2.89 25.70 12.82
CA ARG A 32 3.12 24.62 11.86
C ARG A 32 2.17 23.44 12.11
N ALA A 33 1.30 23.18 11.13
CA ALA A 33 0.51 21.95 11.07
C ALA A 33 1.42 20.73 11.25
N LYS A 34 1.00 19.76 12.07
CA LYS A 34 1.62 18.44 12.13
C LYS A 34 1.68 17.89 10.69
N PRO A 35 2.82 17.33 10.25
CA PRO A 35 2.88 16.66 8.96
C PRO A 35 1.84 15.52 8.96
N PRO A 36 1.19 15.22 7.82
CA PRO A 36 0.35 14.04 7.71
C PRO A 36 1.16 12.81 8.13
N LEU A 37 0.49 11.88 8.82
CA LEU A 37 1.05 10.57 9.19
C LEU A 37 1.84 10.03 8.00
N GLY A 38 3.10 9.66 8.28
CA GLY A 38 4.17 9.50 7.31
C GLY A 38 3.72 8.94 5.96
N ARG A 39 3.68 9.81 4.96
CA ARG A 39 3.67 9.43 3.56
C ARG A 39 4.97 8.66 3.31
N PHE A 40 4.91 7.33 3.28
CA PHE A 40 5.96 6.55 2.64
C PHE A 40 5.86 6.80 1.13
N CYS A 41 6.27 8.00 0.71
CA CYS A 41 6.60 8.28 -0.67
C CYS A 41 7.79 7.38 -1.02
N LYS A 42 7.54 6.26 -1.70
CA LYS A 42 8.55 5.72 -2.61
C LYS A 42 8.72 6.74 -3.74
N ALA A 43 9.66 7.67 -3.58
CA ALA A 43 10.24 8.39 -4.71
C ALA A 43 10.78 7.34 -5.70
N GLY A 44 10.67 7.45 -7.02
CA GLY A 44 10.10 8.46 -7.91
C GLY A 44 10.65 8.15 -9.30
N VAL A 45 9.86 8.27 -10.37
CA VAL A 45 10.39 8.55 -11.72
C VAL A 45 9.41 9.48 -12.43
N ARG A 46 9.58 10.78 -12.22
CA ARG A 46 9.31 11.81 -13.23
C ARG A 46 10.34 12.91 -13.03
N GLY A 47 11.29 12.96 -13.95
CA GLY A 47 12.34 13.97 -14.01
C GLY A 47 12.83 14.08 -15.43
N SER A 48 12.14 14.90 -16.22
CA SER A 48 12.59 15.40 -17.51
C SER A 48 13.90 16.15 -17.31
N ILE A 49 14.96 15.74 -18.00
CA ILE A 49 16.26 16.40 -17.98
C ILE A 49 16.22 17.59 -18.95
N PRO A 50 16.48 18.84 -18.52
CA PRO A 50 16.74 19.93 -19.44
C PRO A 50 18.20 19.87 -19.92
N LEU A 51 18.40 19.84 -21.23
CA LEU A 51 19.70 19.98 -21.87
C LEU A 51 20.18 21.45 -21.74
N VAL A 52 21.29 21.66 -21.04
CA VAL A 52 22.04 22.93 -21.07
C VAL A 52 23.26 22.75 -21.96
N SER A 53 23.37 23.66 -22.93
CA SER A 53 24.45 23.83 -23.88
C SER A 53 25.76 24.21 -23.19
N THR A 54 26.87 23.55 -23.57
CA THR A 54 28.20 24.14 -23.44
C THR A 54 29.10 23.61 -24.55
N HIS A 55 29.52 24.52 -25.44
CA HIS A 55 30.63 24.32 -26.36
C HIS A 55 31.94 24.13 -25.60
N ILE A 56 32.84 23.27 -26.09
CA ILE A 56 34.29 23.53 -26.22
C ILE A 56 34.93 22.49 -27.19
N LEU A 57 35.99 22.97 -27.82
CA LEU A 57 36.67 22.61 -29.07
C LEU A 57 37.34 21.22 -29.22
N HIS A 58 37.24 20.73 -30.47
CA HIS A 58 38.25 20.12 -31.37
C HIS A 58 39.30 19.12 -30.87
N ALA A 59 39.26 17.92 -31.46
CA ALA A 59 40.44 17.28 -32.08
C ALA A 59 40.01 16.31 -33.21
N ARG A 60 40.65 16.46 -34.38
CA ARG A 60 40.57 15.60 -35.59
C ARG A 60 41.23 14.24 -35.28
N CYS A 61 40.92 13.08 -35.89
CA CYS A 61 40.99 12.64 -37.31
C CYS A 61 40.83 11.08 -37.28
N PRO A 62 40.92 10.33 -38.41
CA PRO A 62 39.99 10.20 -39.53
C PRO A 62 39.30 8.80 -39.60
N SER A 63 38.32 8.71 -40.47
CA SER A 63 37.56 7.52 -40.88
C SER A 63 38.34 6.60 -41.82
N GLY A 64 38.04 5.30 -41.76
CA GLY A 64 38.48 4.29 -42.72
C GLY A 64 37.74 2.97 -42.51
N ASP A 65 36.72 2.74 -43.35
CA ASP A 65 35.93 1.51 -43.46
C ASP A 65 36.78 0.32 -43.93
N GLY A 66 36.40 -0.89 -43.48
CA GLY A 66 36.97 -2.13 -43.98
C GLY A 66 36.35 -3.36 -43.32
N ALA A 67 35.22 -3.81 -43.84
CA ALA A 67 34.56 -5.05 -43.46
C ALA A 67 35.41 -6.28 -43.83
N HIS A 68 35.56 -7.24 -42.91
CA HIS A 68 35.81 -8.63 -43.29
C HIS A 68 35.16 -9.65 -42.32
N ASN A 69 34.43 -10.56 -42.96
CA ASN A 69 33.75 -11.75 -42.49
C ASN A 69 34.77 -12.78 -41.93
N THR A 70 34.47 -13.46 -40.81
CA THR A 70 35.20 -14.69 -40.46
C THR A 70 34.28 -15.74 -39.85
N ARG A 71 34.18 -16.82 -40.62
CA ARG A 71 33.62 -18.16 -40.38
C ARG A 71 34.21 -18.79 -39.12
N VAL A 72 33.38 -19.27 -38.20
CA VAL A 72 33.82 -20.18 -37.11
C VAL A 72 33.53 -21.62 -37.51
N VAL A 73 34.60 -22.41 -37.58
CA VAL A 73 34.62 -23.85 -37.90
C VAL A 73 34.66 -24.65 -36.58
N LEU A 74 33.76 -25.61 -36.44
CA LEU A 74 33.77 -26.65 -35.39
C LEU A 74 34.77 -27.77 -35.75
N PRO A 75 35.46 -28.38 -34.77
CA PRO A 75 36.03 -29.70 -34.95
C PRO A 75 35.19 -30.81 -34.29
N ARG A 76 35.21 -31.98 -34.92
CA ARG A 76 34.59 -33.25 -34.53
C ARG A 76 35.67 -34.29 -34.21
N ARG A 77 35.36 -35.12 -33.20
CA ARG A 77 35.64 -36.58 -33.03
C ARG A 77 37.07 -37.10 -32.77
N GLY A 78 37.10 -38.12 -31.90
CA GLY A 78 38.08 -39.22 -31.80
C GLY A 78 38.01 -39.87 -30.41
N ALA A 79 37.31 -41.01 -30.24
CA ALA A 79 37.86 -42.41 -30.21
C ALA A 79 38.60 -42.75 -28.89
N SER A 80 38.67 -43.96 -28.33
CA SER A 80 37.98 -45.27 -28.39
C SER A 80 38.70 -46.18 -27.36
N CYS A 81 38.14 -47.35 -27.05
CA CYS A 81 38.83 -48.58 -26.56
C CYS A 81 39.25 -48.67 -25.06
N LEU A 82 39.26 -49.79 -24.31
CA LEU A 82 39.01 -51.24 -24.49
C LEU A 82 39.14 -51.95 -23.10
N VAL A 83 38.38 -53.05 -22.85
CA VAL A 83 38.81 -54.34 -22.18
C VAL A 83 38.96 -54.34 -20.63
N ALA A 84 38.64 -55.34 -19.78
CA ALA A 84 38.37 -56.80 -19.80
C ALA A 84 37.55 -57.19 -18.53
N SER A 85 36.52 -58.06 -18.52
CA SER A 85 36.51 -59.54 -18.24
C SER A 85 37.35 -60.00 -17.01
N ARG A 86 36.97 -60.86 -16.04
CA ARG A 86 35.94 -61.92 -15.85
C ARG A 86 36.06 -62.45 -14.35
N PRO A 87 35.59 -63.64 -13.86
CA PRO A 87 34.49 -63.79 -12.87
C PRO A 87 34.85 -64.53 -11.53
N ARG A 88 33.86 -64.71 -10.64
CA ARG A 88 33.47 -65.95 -9.86
C ARG A 88 33.25 -65.85 -8.34
N VAL A 89 32.03 -66.28 -7.99
CA VAL A 89 31.63 -67.37 -7.04
C VAL A 89 31.82 -67.18 -5.53
N THR A 90 30.65 -66.97 -4.91
CA THR A 90 30.09 -67.42 -3.63
C THR A 90 30.78 -68.55 -2.84
N VAL A 91 30.91 -68.34 -1.52
CA VAL A 91 30.60 -69.37 -0.49
C VAL A 91 29.94 -68.68 0.71
N GLY A 92 28.81 -69.24 1.15
CA GLY A 92 27.98 -68.73 2.23
C GLY A 92 28.53 -68.97 3.63
N ARG A 93 28.10 -68.10 4.55
CA ARG A 93 28.05 -68.38 5.99
C ARG A 93 26.76 -67.78 6.54
N THR A 94 25.79 -68.64 6.80
CA THR A 94 24.58 -68.37 7.57
C THR A 94 24.96 -68.03 9.01
N ARG A 95 24.54 -66.85 9.49
CA ARG A 95 24.59 -66.45 10.90
C ARG A 95 23.16 -66.33 11.44
N PRO A 96 22.93 -66.68 12.71
CA PRO A 96 21.59 -66.87 13.24
C PRO A 96 20.83 -65.54 13.34
N ALA A 97 19.55 -65.61 13.01
CA ALA A 97 18.60 -64.53 13.13
C ALA A 97 18.50 -64.06 14.59
N ARG A 98 19.07 -62.90 14.89
CA ARG A 98 18.78 -62.18 16.13
C ARG A 98 17.52 -61.36 15.89
N LEU A 99 16.46 -61.76 16.59
CA LEU A 99 15.16 -61.09 16.63
C LEU A 99 15.32 -59.64 17.11
N ALA A 100 15.61 -58.73 16.18
CA ALA A 100 15.54 -57.30 16.43
C ALA A 100 14.06 -56.94 16.53
N ARG A 101 13.60 -56.72 17.76
CA ARG A 101 12.30 -56.11 18.07
C ARG A 101 12.07 -54.92 17.14
N ARG A 102 11.16 -55.08 16.17
CA ARG A 102 10.55 -53.98 15.44
C ARG A 102 9.87 -53.09 16.48
N ARG A 103 10.53 -52.03 16.92
CA ARG A 103 9.82 -50.89 17.49
C ARG A 103 8.98 -50.35 16.35
N GLY A 104 7.67 -50.55 16.44
CA GLY A 104 6.70 -49.87 15.61
C GLY A 104 6.89 -48.38 15.83
N GLY A 105 7.66 -47.74 14.94
CA GLY A 105 7.57 -46.31 14.74
C GLY A 105 6.21 -46.06 14.17
N HIS A 106 5.25 -45.68 15.02
CA HIS A 106 4.13 -44.90 14.56
C HIS A 106 4.73 -43.69 13.85
N HIS A 107 4.76 -43.74 12.52
CA HIS A 107 4.76 -42.55 11.71
C HIS A 107 3.44 -41.87 12.05
N THR A 108 3.46 -41.08 13.12
CA THR A 108 2.44 -40.11 13.41
C THR A 108 2.31 -39.31 12.13
N ALA A 109 1.16 -39.46 11.47
CA ALA A 109 0.75 -38.57 10.41
C ALA A 109 1.09 -37.16 10.90
N ARG A 110 1.98 -36.45 10.19
CA ARG A 110 2.33 -35.08 10.52
C ARG A 110 1.02 -34.37 10.75
N GLY A 111 0.77 -33.98 12.00
CA GLY A 111 -0.41 -33.21 12.36
C GLY A 111 -0.49 -32.09 11.35
N ARG A 112 -1.59 -32.05 10.59
CA ARG A 112 -1.88 -30.93 9.70
C ARG A 112 -2.00 -29.75 10.66
N THR A 113 -0.92 -29.00 10.83
CA THR A 113 -0.94 -27.84 11.72
C THR A 113 -1.99 -26.93 11.15
N VAL A 114 -3.13 -26.85 11.82
CA VAL A 114 -4.17 -25.87 11.52
C VAL A 114 -3.55 -24.56 11.94
N MET A 115 -2.78 -23.94 11.04
CA MET A 115 -2.36 -22.56 11.20
C MET A 115 -3.65 -21.77 11.38
N PRO A 116 -3.77 -20.94 12.44
CA PRO A 116 -4.92 -20.06 12.56
C PRO A 116 -5.02 -19.27 11.26
N LEU A 117 -6.19 -19.36 10.61
CA LEU A 117 -6.47 -18.60 9.39
C LEU A 117 -6.48 -17.13 9.80
N ILE A 118 -5.45 -16.38 9.42
CA ILE A 118 -5.40 -14.94 9.63
C ILE A 118 -6.40 -14.33 8.65
N GLU A 119 -7.52 -13.83 9.13
CA GLU A 119 -8.49 -13.14 8.28
C GLU A 119 -8.12 -11.65 8.22
N ILE A 120 -7.69 -11.18 7.06
CA ILE A 120 -7.48 -9.76 6.75
C ILE A 120 -8.78 -9.23 6.16
N ARG A 121 -9.38 -8.26 6.84
CA ARG A 121 -10.66 -7.68 6.43
C ARG A 121 -10.44 -6.36 5.70
N ILE A 122 -11.04 -6.22 4.53
CA ILE A 122 -11.06 -4.98 3.77
C ILE A 122 -12.39 -4.26 4.06
N SER A 123 -12.29 -3.08 4.68
CA SER A 123 -13.40 -2.15 4.88
C SER A 123 -13.16 -0.86 4.09
N THR A 124 -14.24 -0.10 3.88
CA THR A 124 -14.23 1.12 3.06
C THR A 124 -15.06 2.19 3.73
N GLY A 125 -14.72 3.47 3.52
CA GLY A 125 -15.52 4.59 4.01
C GLY A 125 -15.41 5.82 3.12
N VAL A 126 -16.45 6.66 3.15
CA VAL A 126 -16.53 7.97 2.50
C VAL A 126 -17.10 8.98 3.49
N GLY A 127 -16.23 9.87 3.99
CA GLY A 127 -16.61 10.91 4.92
C GLY A 127 -16.73 12.27 4.24
N VAL A 128 -17.69 13.08 4.68
CA VAL A 128 -17.85 14.48 4.27
C VAL A 128 -17.93 15.34 5.51
N ALA A 129 -17.09 16.36 5.60
CA ALA A 129 -17.08 17.27 6.75
C ALA A 129 -16.51 18.65 6.39
N ASP A 130 -16.53 19.57 7.35
CA ASP A 130 -16.16 20.97 7.12
C ASP A 130 -14.65 21.19 6.92
N THR A 131 -13.82 20.21 7.33
CA THR A 131 -12.38 20.21 7.08
C THR A 131 -11.95 18.89 6.44
N GLN A 132 -10.83 18.89 5.72
CA GLN A 132 -10.25 17.66 5.15
C GLN A 132 -10.00 16.59 6.21
N LEU A 133 -9.47 16.99 7.37
CA LEU A 133 -9.17 16.06 8.46
C LEU A 133 -10.45 15.45 9.06
N ALA A 134 -11.50 16.24 9.26
CA ALA A 134 -12.78 15.74 9.75
C ALA A 134 -13.49 14.85 8.69
N ALA A 135 -13.28 15.11 7.40
CA ALA A 135 -13.81 14.26 6.34
C ALA A 135 -13.10 12.89 6.33
N PHE A 136 -11.78 12.89 6.55
CA PHE A 136 -11.01 11.66 6.73
C PHE A 136 -11.44 10.88 7.98
N ASP A 137 -11.62 11.56 9.13
CA ASP A 137 -12.13 10.96 10.36
C ASP A 137 -13.52 10.34 10.17
N ALA A 138 -14.45 11.04 9.52
CA ALA A 138 -15.77 10.51 9.19
C ALA A 138 -15.68 9.28 8.26
N ALA A 139 -14.72 9.23 7.35
CA ALA A 139 -14.47 8.06 6.50
C ALA A 139 -13.93 6.88 7.32
N LEU A 140 -13.07 7.12 8.31
CA LEU A 140 -12.58 6.08 9.23
C LEU A 140 -13.72 5.52 10.09
N TYR A 141 -14.62 6.40 10.54
CA TYR A 141 -15.80 6.01 11.31
C TYR A 141 -16.75 5.14 10.48
N GLU A 142 -17.05 5.49 9.22
CA GLU A 142 -17.86 4.64 8.31
C GLU A 142 -17.18 3.28 8.04
N ALA A 143 -15.85 3.27 7.93
CA ALA A 143 -15.06 2.05 7.74
C ALA A 143 -14.93 1.19 9.01
N GLY A 144 -15.50 1.63 10.14
CA GLY A 144 -15.50 0.91 11.41
C GLY A 144 -14.18 0.95 12.17
N ILE A 145 -13.28 1.89 11.85
CA ILE A 145 -11.91 1.98 12.42
C ILE A 145 -11.58 3.39 12.96
N GLY A 146 -12.60 4.21 13.26
CA GLY A 146 -12.42 5.59 13.73
C GLY A 146 -11.86 5.72 15.15
N ASP A 147 -12.14 4.74 16.02
CA ASP A 147 -11.84 4.84 17.45
C ASP A 147 -10.51 4.16 17.85
N VAL A 148 -9.66 3.82 16.88
CA VAL A 148 -8.39 3.09 17.09
C VAL A 148 -7.20 3.83 16.49
N ASN A 149 -6.00 3.55 17.02
CA ASN A 149 -4.75 4.07 16.47
C ASN A 149 -4.26 3.18 15.30
N LEU A 150 -4.23 3.75 14.10
CA LEU A 150 -3.80 3.03 12.90
C LEU A 150 -2.27 2.95 12.80
N LEU A 151 -1.76 1.73 12.63
CA LEU A 151 -0.35 1.43 12.40
C LEU A 151 -0.15 0.91 10.96
N PRO A 152 0.35 1.75 10.04
CA PRO A 152 0.55 1.36 8.64
C PRO A 152 1.58 0.24 8.47
N LEU A 153 1.28 -0.73 7.60
CA LEU A 153 2.14 -1.85 7.21
C LEU A 153 2.65 -1.70 5.77
N SER A 154 3.70 -2.45 5.43
CA SER A 154 4.39 -2.43 4.13
C SER A 154 3.75 -3.26 3.01
N SER A 155 2.47 -3.65 3.16
CA SER A 155 1.66 -4.29 2.11
C SER A 155 1.93 -5.78 1.84
N VAL A 156 2.31 -6.57 2.85
CA VAL A 156 2.56 -8.03 2.74
C VAL A 156 1.39 -8.86 3.30
N ILE A 157 0.90 -9.84 2.52
CA ILE A 157 -0.08 -10.83 2.99
C ILE A 157 0.68 -12.08 3.50
N PRO A 158 0.61 -12.41 4.80
CA PRO A 158 1.33 -13.54 5.38
C PRO A 158 0.76 -14.88 4.87
N PRO A 159 1.56 -15.96 4.93
CA PRO A 159 1.10 -17.29 4.56
C PRO A 159 -0.15 -17.72 5.34
N GLY A 160 -1.10 -18.34 4.62
CA GLY A 160 -2.34 -18.84 5.20
C GLY A 160 -3.41 -17.79 5.50
N ALA A 161 -3.16 -16.51 5.22
CA ALA A 161 -4.17 -15.48 5.42
C ALA A 161 -5.29 -15.53 4.38
N ASP A 162 -6.53 -15.25 4.80
CA ASP A 162 -7.66 -14.99 3.93
C ASP A 162 -7.89 -13.49 3.82
N VAL A 163 -8.20 -13.01 2.62
CA VAL A 163 -8.56 -11.61 2.39
C VAL A 163 -10.03 -11.55 2.02
N VAL A 164 -10.83 -10.85 2.82
CA VAL A 164 -12.28 -10.76 2.66
C VAL A 164 -12.75 -9.31 2.76
N GLN A 165 -13.73 -8.91 1.96
CA GLN A 165 -14.37 -7.60 2.11
C GLN A 165 -15.46 -7.70 3.17
N LYS A 166 -15.23 -7.12 4.34
CA LYS A 166 -16.09 -7.21 5.52
C LYS A 166 -15.71 -6.10 6.51
N GLN A 167 -16.66 -5.68 7.35
CA GLN A 167 -16.38 -4.80 8.48
C GLN A 167 -15.29 -5.40 9.41
N PRO A 168 -14.40 -4.58 9.98
CA PRO A 168 -13.27 -5.04 10.77
C PRO A 168 -13.73 -5.86 11.98
N ASP A 169 -12.91 -6.82 12.42
CA ASP A 169 -13.15 -7.51 13.68
C ASP A 169 -12.48 -6.72 14.80
N LEU A 170 -13.28 -5.98 15.55
CA LEU A 170 -12.80 -5.23 16.71
C LEU A 170 -13.30 -5.84 18.02
N THR A 171 -13.67 -7.12 18.01
CA THR A 171 -14.08 -7.83 19.23
C THR A 171 -12.95 -7.81 20.26
N GLY A 172 -13.19 -7.17 21.41
CA GLY A 172 -12.20 -7.01 22.47
C GLY A 172 -11.14 -5.94 22.21
N THR A 173 -11.32 -5.10 21.18
CA THR A 173 -10.50 -3.89 20.95
C THR A 173 -11.13 -2.72 21.68
N GLU A 174 -10.33 -2.00 22.45
CA GLU A 174 -10.76 -0.82 23.20
C GLU A 174 -10.42 0.48 22.45
N TRP A 175 -11.02 1.59 22.92
CA TRP A 175 -10.74 2.92 22.39
C TRP A 175 -9.23 3.23 22.47
N GLY A 176 -8.64 3.60 21.33
CA GLY A 176 -7.23 3.97 21.23
C GLY A 176 -6.25 2.80 21.12
N ASP A 177 -6.73 1.56 21.05
CA ASP A 177 -5.87 0.40 20.77
C ASP A 177 -5.21 0.49 19.40
N ARG A 178 -4.14 -0.29 19.20
CA ARG A 178 -3.40 -0.33 17.95
C ARG A 178 -4.12 -1.23 16.96
N LEU A 179 -4.36 -0.74 15.75
CA LEU A 179 -4.84 -1.55 14.63
C LEU A 179 -3.82 -1.52 13.50
N TYR A 180 -3.31 -2.69 13.11
CA TYR A 180 -2.37 -2.80 12.00
C TYR A 180 -3.11 -2.81 10.66
N VAL A 181 -2.75 -1.89 9.76
CA VAL A 181 -3.50 -1.67 8.52
C VAL A 181 -2.60 -1.46 7.31
N VAL A 182 -3.09 -1.84 6.13
CA VAL A 182 -2.71 -1.18 4.86
C VAL A 182 -3.86 -0.23 4.52
N LEU A 183 -3.54 1.03 4.22
CA LEU A 183 -4.54 2.09 4.05
C LEU A 183 -4.31 2.83 2.73
N ALA A 184 -5.36 2.91 1.92
CA ALA A 184 -5.45 3.84 0.81
C ALA A 184 -6.44 4.95 1.19
N GLU A 185 -6.10 6.20 0.93
CA GLU A 185 -6.99 7.34 1.12
C GLU A 185 -6.87 8.32 -0.05
N GLN A 186 -7.95 9.07 -0.29
CA GLN A 186 -7.91 10.30 -1.08
C GLN A 186 -8.87 11.32 -0.50
N THR A 187 -8.54 12.60 -0.62
CA THR A 187 -9.45 13.71 -0.27
C THR A 187 -9.62 14.69 -1.43
N ALA A 188 -10.86 15.12 -1.68
CA ALA A 188 -11.20 16.14 -2.67
C ALA A 188 -11.93 17.30 -2.00
N THR A 189 -11.52 18.54 -2.32
CA THR A 189 -12.10 19.76 -1.74
C THR A 189 -12.72 20.71 -2.74
N THR A 190 -12.53 20.48 -4.03
CA THR A 190 -13.11 21.33 -5.08
C THR A 190 -14.40 20.71 -5.58
N VAL A 191 -15.48 21.50 -5.67
CA VAL A 191 -16.76 21.04 -6.19
C VAL A 191 -16.58 20.40 -7.56
N GLY A 192 -17.17 19.22 -7.74
CA GLY A 192 -17.09 18.44 -8.98
C GLY A 192 -15.92 17.46 -9.02
N GLN A 193 -14.85 17.68 -8.26
CA GLN A 193 -13.76 16.69 -8.14
C GLN A 193 -14.22 15.46 -7.36
N GLU A 194 -13.58 14.33 -7.66
CA GLU A 194 -13.77 13.06 -6.97
C GLU A 194 -12.51 12.68 -6.20
N ALA A 195 -12.71 12.00 -5.08
CA ALA A 195 -11.67 11.32 -4.34
C ALA A 195 -11.90 9.82 -4.49
N TRP A 196 -10.91 9.10 -5.02
CA TRP A 196 -10.93 7.64 -5.15
C TRP A 196 -9.73 7.03 -4.45
N ALA A 197 -9.97 5.96 -3.70
CA ALA A 197 -8.96 5.15 -3.04
C ALA A 197 -9.22 3.67 -3.33
N GLY A 198 -8.15 2.88 -3.40
CA GLY A 198 -8.25 1.46 -3.71
C GLY A 198 -7.12 0.64 -3.12
N ILE A 199 -7.46 -0.56 -2.65
CA ILE A 199 -6.50 -1.60 -2.32
C ILE A 199 -6.68 -2.74 -3.33
N GLY A 200 -5.60 -3.05 -4.03
CA GLY A 200 -5.47 -4.22 -4.90
C GLY A 200 -4.59 -5.28 -4.28
N TRP A 201 -4.81 -6.55 -4.61
CA TRP A 201 -3.94 -7.63 -4.15
C TRP A 201 -3.86 -8.82 -5.09
N ILE A 202 -2.78 -9.57 -4.89
CA ILE A 202 -2.48 -10.82 -5.56
C ILE A 202 -2.05 -11.82 -4.51
N GLN A 203 -2.42 -13.09 -4.70
CA GLN A 203 -2.14 -14.14 -3.73
C GLN A 203 -1.89 -15.45 -4.47
N GLU A 204 -0.98 -16.29 -3.95
CA GLU A 204 -0.84 -17.66 -4.45
C GLU A 204 -2.19 -18.39 -4.32
N PRO A 205 -2.72 -19.02 -5.38
CA PRO A 205 -4.00 -19.73 -5.32
C PRO A 205 -3.89 -21.02 -4.50
N GLU A 206 -2.70 -21.60 -4.45
CA GLU A 206 -2.39 -22.87 -3.79
C GLU A 206 -1.12 -22.74 -2.93
N GLY A 207 -0.84 -23.76 -2.10
CA GLY A 207 0.37 -23.83 -1.30
C GLY A 207 0.34 -22.91 -0.07
N ARG A 208 1.29 -21.96 0.01
CA ARG A 208 1.47 -21.10 1.19
C ARG A 208 0.46 -19.96 1.26
N ARG A 209 -0.23 -19.64 0.17
CA ARG A 209 -1.23 -18.56 0.09
C ARG A 209 -0.67 -17.20 0.53
N ARG A 210 0.61 -16.92 0.27
CA ARG A 210 1.19 -15.58 0.54
C ARG A 210 0.83 -14.62 -0.60
N GLY A 211 0.89 -13.33 -0.32
CA GLY A 211 0.47 -12.32 -1.29
C GLY A 211 1.03 -10.94 -1.02
N LEU A 212 0.58 -10.00 -1.83
CA LEU A 212 0.96 -8.59 -1.76
C LEU A 212 -0.29 -7.75 -1.89
N PHE A 213 -0.33 -6.66 -1.13
CA PHE A 213 -1.22 -5.53 -1.36
C PHE A 213 -0.50 -4.45 -2.17
N VAL A 214 -1.29 -3.64 -2.86
CA VAL A 214 -0.92 -2.30 -3.32
C VAL A 214 -2.04 -1.35 -2.95
N GLU A 215 -1.69 -0.21 -2.40
CA GLU A 215 -2.59 0.92 -2.14
C GLU A 215 -2.39 2.00 -3.22
N HIS A 216 -3.49 2.49 -3.78
CA HIS A 216 -3.50 3.60 -4.74
C HIS A 216 -4.64 4.57 -4.46
N HIS A 217 -4.46 5.80 -4.92
CA HIS A 217 -5.44 6.87 -4.84
C HIS A 217 -5.40 7.72 -6.10
N GLY A 218 -6.52 8.36 -6.42
CA GLY A 218 -6.67 9.11 -7.67
C GLY A 218 -7.93 9.95 -7.72
N ALA A 219 -8.11 10.63 -8.85
CA ALA A 219 -9.25 11.50 -9.12
C ALA A 219 -10.41 10.76 -9.83
N SER A 220 -10.26 9.46 -10.14
CA SER A 220 -11.30 8.63 -10.74
C SER A 220 -11.11 7.15 -10.40
N GLU A 221 -12.19 6.37 -10.48
CA GLU A 221 -12.17 4.90 -10.31
C GLU A 221 -11.19 4.23 -11.28
N ALA A 222 -11.29 4.60 -12.57
CA ALA A 222 -10.48 4.03 -13.63
C ALA A 222 -8.97 4.26 -13.41
N GLU A 223 -8.58 5.46 -12.98
CA GLU A 223 -7.18 5.77 -12.66
C GLU A 223 -6.65 4.85 -11.56
N VAL A 224 -7.42 4.64 -10.48
CA VAL A 224 -7.01 3.81 -9.35
C VAL A 224 -6.91 2.34 -9.76
N GLU A 225 -7.90 1.84 -10.52
CA GLU A 225 -7.89 0.47 -11.03
C GLU A 225 -6.68 0.22 -11.96
N ASP A 226 -6.41 1.14 -12.90
CA ASP A 226 -5.25 1.06 -13.81
C ASP A 226 -3.92 1.02 -13.03
N LEU A 227 -3.77 1.88 -12.02
CA LEU A 227 -2.57 1.92 -11.16
C LEU A 227 -2.39 0.62 -10.37
N ILE A 228 -3.48 0.02 -9.88
CA ILE A 228 -3.47 -1.28 -9.20
C ILE A 228 -2.95 -2.37 -10.14
N HIS A 229 -3.53 -2.49 -11.34
CA HIS A 229 -3.11 -3.51 -12.32
C HIS A 229 -1.66 -3.32 -12.77
N ALA A 230 -1.26 -2.08 -13.08
CA ALA A 230 0.11 -1.77 -13.48
C ALA A 230 1.12 -2.15 -12.38
N SER A 231 0.84 -1.76 -11.14
CA SER A 231 1.73 -2.04 -10.01
C SER A 231 1.87 -3.53 -9.74
N LEU A 232 0.75 -4.26 -9.67
CA LEU A 232 0.76 -5.69 -9.43
C LEU A 232 1.34 -6.47 -10.61
N GLY A 233 1.18 -5.98 -11.84
CA GLY A 233 1.86 -6.48 -13.03
C GLY A 233 3.37 -6.46 -12.86
N SER A 234 3.95 -5.28 -12.63
CA SER A 234 5.40 -5.14 -12.45
C SER A 234 5.93 -5.87 -11.22
N MET A 235 5.17 -5.92 -10.12
CA MET A 235 5.58 -6.62 -8.90
C MET A 235 5.68 -8.14 -9.05
N ARG A 236 4.94 -8.73 -9.99
CA ARG A 236 5.03 -10.17 -10.30
C ARG A 236 6.31 -10.52 -11.04
N GLU A 237 6.84 -9.62 -11.88
CA GLU A 237 7.93 -9.93 -12.83
C GLU A 237 9.23 -10.36 -12.15
N TYR A 238 9.57 -9.77 -11.00
CA TYR A 238 10.81 -10.07 -10.28
C TYR A 238 10.62 -11.04 -9.11
N ARG A 239 9.42 -11.62 -8.96
CA ARG A 239 9.11 -12.56 -7.89
C ARG A 239 9.04 -13.99 -8.42
N PRO A 240 9.66 -14.96 -7.73
CA PRO A 240 9.59 -16.37 -8.14
C PRO A 240 8.21 -16.99 -7.90
N GLU A 241 7.34 -16.36 -7.11
CA GLU A 241 5.99 -16.83 -6.83
C GLU A 241 5.04 -16.78 -8.02
N VAL A 242 4.17 -17.78 -8.10
CA VAL A 242 3.02 -17.77 -9.02
C VAL A 242 1.80 -17.25 -8.28
N PHE A 243 1.39 -16.02 -8.60
CA PHE A 243 0.20 -15.41 -8.04
C PHE A 243 -1.02 -15.62 -8.93
N GLY A 244 -2.21 -15.70 -8.32
CA GLY A 244 -3.50 -15.80 -8.99
C GLY A 244 -3.94 -14.48 -9.66
N PRO A 245 -5.24 -14.28 -9.93
CA PRO A 245 -5.73 -13.04 -10.53
C PRO A 245 -5.55 -11.83 -9.59
N VAL A 246 -5.53 -10.64 -10.17
CA VAL A 246 -5.67 -9.39 -9.42
C VAL A 246 -7.09 -9.32 -8.85
N ARG A 247 -7.19 -8.95 -7.58
CA ARG A 247 -8.44 -8.59 -6.91
C ARG A 247 -8.29 -7.16 -6.40
N SER A 248 -9.38 -6.41 -6.33
CA SER A 248 -9.36 -5.03 -5.85
C SER A 248 -10.65 -4.68 -5.11
N VAL A 249 -10.55 -3.72 -4.19
CA VAL A 249 -11.68 -3.02 -3.58
C VAL A 249 -11.39 -1.54 -3.70
N LEU A 250 -12.32 -0.80 -4.32
CA LEU A 250 -12.22 0.63 -4.55
C LEU A 250 -13.41 1.33 -3.89
N ARG A 251 -13.19 2.58 -3.48
CA ARG A 251 -14.23 3.45 -2.96
C ARG A 251 -13.96 4.88 -3.39
N GLY A 252 -15.01 5.59 -3.76
CA GLY A 252 -14.89 7.00 -4.12
C GLY A 252 -16.08 7.85 -3.72
N GLY A 253 -15.86 9.17 -3.70
CA GLY A 253 -16.86 10.18 -3.37
C GLY A 253 -16.61 11.48 -4.13
N ARG A 254 -17.70 12.17 -4.51
CA ARG A 254 -17.65 13.47 -5.21
C ARG A 254 -17.80 14.62 -4.21
N CYS A 255 -16.97 15.64 -4.34
CA CYS A 255 -17.13 16.89 -3.60
C CYS A 255 -18.31 17.69 -4.16
N THR A 256 -19.32 17.94 -3.33
CA THR A 256 -20.53 18.71 -3.68
C THR A 256 -20.62 20.07 -2.99
N GLY A 257 -19.59 20.46 -2.23
CA GLY A 257 -19.54 21.74 -1.52
C GLY A 257 -18.69 21.72 -0.26
N ARG A 258 -18.50 20.53 0.33
CA ARG A 258 -17.62 20.30 1.49
C ARG A 258 -16.58 19.24 1.15
N PRO A 259 -15.39 19.27 1.78
CA PRO A 259 -14.39 18.22 1.67
C PRO A 259 -14.99 16.82 1.78
N VAL A 260 -14.62 15.95 0.84
CA VAL A 260 -14.93 14.51 0.86
C VAL A 260 -13.64 13.72 0.93
N SER A 261 -13.59 12.70 1.78
CA SER A 261 -12.49 11.76 1.86
C SER A 261 -13.02 10.35 1.60
N ALA A 262 -12.34 9.60 0.74
CA ALA A 262 -12.62 8.19 0.48
C ALA A 262 -11.42 7.36 0.94
N LEU A 263 -11.68 6.22 1.56
CA LEU A 263 -10.63 5.31 1.98
C LEU A 263 -11.01 3.83 1.82
N VAL A 264 -9.97 3.02 1.72
CA VAL A 264 -10.02 1.56 1.75
C VAL A 264 -8.94 1.08 2.72
N ALA A 265 -9.32 0.25 3.69
CA ALA A 265 -8.41 -0.25 4.72
C ALA A 265 -8.41 -1.78 4.74
N ALA A 266 -7.23 -2.39 4.66
CA ALA A 266 -7.05 -3.81 4.93
C ALA A 266 -6.53 -3.97 6.37
N THR A 267 -7.38 -4.45 7.27
CA THR A 267 -7.12 -4.56 8.70
C THR A 267 -6.61 -5.96 9.06
N TYR A 268 -5.51 -6.00 9.79
CA TYR A 268 -4.94 -7.22 10.35
C TYR A 268 -5.49 -7.39 11.78
N GLN A 269 -4.62 -7.65 12.76
CA GLN A 269 -5.00 -7.75 14.17
C GLN A 269 -5.02 -6.38 14.84
N SER A 270 -5.80 -6.27 15.91
CA SER A 270 -5.64 -5.22 16.91
C SER A 270 -4.75 -5.68 18.07
N GLN A 271 -4.20 -4.72 18.83
CA GLN A 271 -3.47 -4.96 20.07
C GLN A 271 -3.75 -3.84 21.07
N PRO A 272 -3.88 -4.16 22.38
CA PRO A 272 -3.89 -3.15 23.44
C PRO A 272 -2.69 -2.21 23.34
N TRP A 273 -2.79 -0.97 23.82
CA TRP A 273 -1.68 0.01 23.82
C TRP A 273 -0.52 -0.39 24.75
#